data_AF-A0A409XNX8-F1
#
_entry.id   AF-A0A409XNX8-F1
#
_cell.length_a   1.000
_cell.length_b   1.000
_cell.length_c   1.000
_cell.angle_alpha   90.00
_cell.angle_beta   90.00
_cell.angle_gamma   90.00
#
_symmetry.space_group_name_H-M   'P 1'
#
loop_
_entity.id
_entity.type
_entity.pdbx_description
1 polymer ?
#
loop_
_entity_poly.entity_id
_entity_poly.type
_entity_poly.pdbx_seq_one_letter_code
_entity_poly.pdbx_strand_id
1 'polypeptide(L)'
;MGVPALFRWLSKKYPKIIYPVVEEEDTKILAENGEQVTVPVNMASTNPNGMEFDNLYLDMNGIVHPCTHPEGKPAPETEEEMMLEIFQYTERVVNMVRPRKLLFMAIDGVAPRAKMNQQRSRRFRSSQEAKEKEEARKESVLLWEGMSLRNQLKDVRLI
;
A
#
# COMPACT_ATOMS: atom_id res chain seq x y z
N MET A 1 12.05 -5.16 -17.38
CA MET A 1 11.22 -6.17 -16.70
C MET A 1 10.64 -5.53 -15.45
N GLY A 2 9.32 -5.59 -15.24
CA GLY A 2 8.69 -5.07 -14.02
C GLY A 2 8.85 -6.05 -12.85
N VAL A 3 8.64 -5.55 -11.62
CA VAL A 3 8.68 -6.37 -10.38
C VAL A 3 7.85 -7.65 -10.50
N PRO A 4 6.61 -7.66 -11.05
CA PRO A 4 5.82 -8.88 -11.16
C PRO A 4 6.43 -9.95 -12.07
N ALA A 5 7.12 -9.54 -13.14
CA ALA A 5 7.74 -10.47 -14.08
C ALA A 5 8.95 -11.17 -13.46
N LEU A 6 9.79 -10.41 -12.74
CA LEU A 6 10.93 -10.97 -12.02
C LEU A 6 10.47 -11.88 -10.88
N PHE A 7 9.50 -11.42 -10.09
CA PHE A 7 8.95 -12.21 -8.99
C PHE A 7 8.41 -13.55 -9.48
N ARG A 8 7.56 -13.54 -10.52
CA ARG A 8 7.02 -14.77 -11.13
C ARG A 8 8.12 -15.73 -11.59
N TRP A 9 9.18 -15.21 -12.20
CA TRP A 9 10.31 -16.02 -12.65
C TRP A 9 11.05 -16.65 -11.46
N LEU A 10 11.30 -15.87 -10.40
CA LEU A 10 11.95 -16.35 -9.18
C LEU A 10 11.12 -17.41 -8.46
N SER A 11 9.82 -17.17 -8.25
CA SER A 11 8.92 -18.12 -7.60
C SER A 11 8.86 -19.46 -8.34
N LYS A 12 8.86 -19.42 -9.69
CA LYS A 12 8.82 -20.64 -10.52
C LYS A 12 10.15 -21.39 -10.49
N LYS A 13 11.28 -20.68 -10.53
CA LYS A 13 12.60 -21.31 -10.64
C LYS A 13 13.16 -21.75 -9.28
N TYR A 14 12.89 -21.00 -8.22
CA TYR A 14 13.38 -21.23 -6.87
C TYR A 14 12.23 -21.10 -5.86
N PRO A 15 11.32 -22.08 -5.79
CA PRO A 15 10.12 -21.97 -4.95
C PRO A 15 10.43 -21.84 -3.44
N LYS A 16 11.59 -22.34 -3.01
CA LYS A 16 12.04 -22.30 -1.60
C LYS A 16 12.61 -20.95 -1.13
N ILE A 17 12.55 -19.89 -1.93
CA ILE A 17 13.03 -18.56 -1.50
C ILE A 17 11.91 -17.67 -0.98
N ILE A 18 10.65 -18.11 -1.11
CA ILE A 18 9.46 -17.37 -0.70
C ILE A 18 8.82 -18.15 0.44
N TYR A 19 8.69 -17.48 1.59
CA TYR A 19 8.00 -18.01 2.76
C TYR A 19 6.94 -16.99 3.20
N PRO A 20 5.76 -17.45 3.64
CA PRO A 20 4.81 -16.57 4.28
C PRO A 20 5.40 -16.05 5.59
N VAL A 21 5.15 -14.76 5.88
CA VAL A 21 5.53 -14.16 7.16
C VAL A 21 4.42 -14.49 8.17
N VAL A 22 4.82 -14.91 9.37
CA VAL A 22 3.93 -15.11 10.51
C VAL A 22 3.87 -13.81 11.30
N GLU A 23 2.67 -13.28 11.48
CA GLU A 23 2.39 -12.05 12.21
C GLU A 23 1.67 -12.38 13.52
N GLU A 24 2.04 -11.71 14.61
CA GLU A 24 1.24 -11.69 15.85
C GLU A 24 0.33 -10.47 15.83
N GLU A 25 -0.89 -10.62 16.32
CA GLU A 25 -1.87 -9.54 16.41
C GLU A 25 -2.07 -9.10 17.87
N ASP A 26 -2.53 -7.87 18.04
CA ASP A 26 -2.84 -7.31 19.36
C ASP A 26 -3.91 -8.14 20.07
N THR A 27 -3.64 -8.49 21.32
CA THR A 27 -4.57 -9.31 22.11
C THR A 27 -5.54 -8.42 22.87
N LYS A 28 -6.83 -8.61 22.68
CA LYS A 28 -7.88 -7.92 23.45
C LYS A 28 -8.22 -8.73 24.69
N ILE A 29 -7.87 -8.21 25.86
CA ILE A 29 -8.19 -8.82 27.15
C ILE A 29 -9.26 -8.00 27.88
N LEU A 30 -10.10 -8.67 28.66
CA LEU A 30 -11.03 -8.01 29.58
C LEU A 30 -10.29 -7.71 30.89
N ALA A 31 -10.15 -6.43 31.23
CA ALA A 31 -9.61 -6.02 32.51
C ALA A 31 -10.60 -6.33 33.65
N GLU A 32 -10.10 -6.35 34.89
CA GLU A 32 -10.90 -6.66 36.08
C GLU A 32 -12.08 -5.69 36.29
N ASN A 33 -12.03 -4.50 35.70
CA ASN A 33 -13.10 -3.50 35.69
C ASN A 33 -14.16 -3.70 34.58
N GLY A 34 -14.02 -4.74 33.74
CA GLY A 34 -14.91 -5.03 32.61
C GLY A 34 -14.58 -4.25 31.34
N GLU A 35 -13.54 -3.42 31.32
CA GLU A 35 -13.09 -2.72 30.11
C GLU A 35 -12.24 -3.62 29.21
N GLN A 36 -12.39 -3.49 27.88
CA GLN A 36 -11.52 -4.16 26.92
C GLN A 36 -10.21 -3.38 26.80
N VAL A 37 -9.12 -3.99 27.25
CA VAL A 37 -7.76 -3.46 27.09
C VAL A 37 -7.10 -4.18 25.92
N THR A 38 -6.53 -3.40 24.99
CA THR A 38 -5.74 -3.93 23.88
C THR A 38 -4.28 -4.01 24.32
N VAL A 39 -3.73 -5.22 24.39
CA VAL A 39 -2.32 -5.44 24.71
C VAL A 39 -1.54 -5.50 23.41
N PRO A 40 -0.58 -4.57 23.20
CA PRO A 40 0.21 -4.52 21.98
C PRO A 40 1.18 -5.72 21.90
N VAL A 41 1.55 -6.08 20.67
CA VAL A 41 2.54 -7.13 20.42
C VAL A 41 3.87 -6.83 21.15
N ASN A 42 4.31 -7.78 21.98
CA ASN A 42 5.60 -7.66 22.65
C ASN A 42 6.75 -8.06 21.71
N MET A 43 7.34 -7.06 21.05
CA MET A 43 8.51 -7.23 20.18
C MET A 43 9.76 -7.78 20.88
N ALA A 44 9.87 -7.70 22.20
CA ALA A 44 11.00 -8.25 22.94
C ALA A 44 10.98 -9.79 23.03
N SER A 45 9.82 -10.41 22.78
CA SER A 45 9.71 -11.86 22.69
C SER A 45 10.34 -12.41 21.40
N THR A 46 10.65 -13.70 21.39
CA THR A 46 11.24 -14.39 20.23
C THR A 46 10.39 -14.21 18.98
N ASN A 47 11.01 -14.02 17.82
CA ASN A 47 10.29 -13.81 16.57
C ASN A 47 9.48 -15.08 16.18
N PRO A 48 8.17 -14.96 15.88
CA PRO A 48 7.31 -16.10 15.53
C PRO A 48 7.71 -16.80 14.22
N ASN A 49 8.50 -16.15 13.37
CA ASN A 49 9.04 -16.73 12.13
C ASN A 49 10.18 -17.74 12.38
N GLY A 50 10.57 -17.97 13.65
CA GLY A 50 11.61 -18.93 14.02
C GLY A 50 13.03 -18.47 13.71
N MET A 51 13.21 -17.20 13.31
CA MET A 51 14.49 -16.58 13.00
C MET A 51 14.53 -15.17 13.55
N GLU A 52 15.64 -14.82 14.19
CA GLU A 52 15.89 -13.47 14.69
C GLU A 52 16.61 -12.63 13.64
N PHE A 53 16.28 -11.34 13.62
CA PHE A 53 16.87 -10.36 12.70
C PHE A 53 17.60 -9.29 13.48
N ASP A 54 18.86 -9.03 13.16
CA ASP A 54 19.63 -7.97 13.81
C ASP A 54 19.26 -6.59 13.24
N ASN A 55 19.22 -6.49 11.91
CA ASN A 55 19.14 -5.21 11.20
C ASN A 55 17.97 -5.24 10.21
N LEU A 56 17.10 -4.22 10.27
CA LEU A 56 16.01 -3.98 9.33
C LEU A 56 16.29 -2.69 8.56
N TYR A 57 16.23 -2.75 7.24
CA TYR A 57 16.40 -1.62 6.33
C TYR A 57 15.08 -1.36 5.61
N LEU A 58 14.52 -0.17 5.78
CA LEU A 58 13.26 0.25 5.17
C LEU A 58 13.53 1.30 4.08
N ASP A 59 13.05 1.01 2.87
CA ASP A 59 12.86 2.01 1.83
C ASP A 59 11.52 2.70 2.07
N MET A 60 11.57 3.90 2.63
CA MET A 60 10.38 4.66 3.01
C MET A 60 9.55 5.06 1.79
N ASN A 61 10.14 5.23 0.61
CA ASN A 61 9.36 5.52 -0.60
C ASN A 61 8.45 4.34 -0.98
N GLY A 62 8.87 3.12 -0.64
CA GLY A 62 8.06 1.91 -0.78
C GLY A 62 6.86 1.85 0.17
N ILE A 63 6.91 2.56 1.30
CA ILE A 63 5.82 2.64 2.30
C ILE A 63 4.91 3.84 2.03
N VAL A 64 5.50 5.03 1.82
CA VAL A 64 4.77 6.29 1.61
C VAL A 64 3.87 6.22 0.37
N HIS A 65 4.33 5.60 -0.72
CA HIS A 65 3.54 5.55 -1.95
C HIS A 65 2.21 4.77 -1.77
N PRO A 66 2.20 3.53 -1.22
CA PRO A 66 0.95 2.85 -0.87
C PRO A 66 0.05 3.61 0.11
N CYS A 67 0.61 4.29 1.12
CA CYS A 67 -0.19 5.02 2.12
C CYS A 67 -0.84 6.29 1.55
N THR A 68 -0.25 6.91 0.53
CA THR A 68 -0.80 8.11 -0.13
C THR A 68 -1.80 7.78 -1.24
N HIS A 69 -1.65 6.63 -1.87
CA HIS A 69 -2.49 6.20 -2.99
C HIS A 69 -2.93 4.73 -2.79
N PRO A 70 -3.71 4.43 -1.74
CA PRO A 70 -4.09 3.06 -1.42
C PRO A 70 -5.01 2.48 -2.50
N GLU A 71 -4.76 1.23 -2.89
CA GLU A 71 -5.66 0.50 -3.79
C GLU A 71 -6.92 0.07 -3.01
N GLY A 72 -8.08 0.64 -3.35
CA GLY A 72 -9.37 0.25 -2.78
C GLY A 72 -9.81 0.99 -1.51
N LYS A 73 -9.04 1.97 -1.05
CA LYS A 73 -9.45 2.95 -0.02
C LYS A 73 -9.36 4.37 -0.60
N PRO A 74 -10.12 5.35 -0.08
CA PRO A 74 -9.88 6.75 -0.41
C PRO A 74 -8.47 7.16 0.02
N ALA A 75 -7.85 8.06 -0.74
CA ALA A 75 -6.58 8.65 -0.35
C ALA A 75 -6.79 9.50 0.92
N PRO A 76 -5.81 9.54 1.85
CA PRO A 76 -5.89 10.40 3.03
C PRO A 76 -6.05 11.86 2.61
N GLU A 77 -6.91 12.60 3.32
CA GLU A 77 -7.25 13.98 2.97
C GLU A 77 -6.25 14.97 3.59
N THR A 78 -5.64 14.59 4.72
CA THR A 78 -4.70 15.42 5.47
C THR A 78 -3.33 14.77 5.63
N GLU A 79 -2.30 15.60 5.88
CA GLU A 79 -0.95 15.12 6.19
C GLU A 79 -0.93 14.30 7.49
N GLU A 80 -1.76 14.64 8.48
CA GLU A 80 -1.85 13.93 9.76
C GLU A 80 -2.37 12.49 9.56
N GLU A 81 -3.43 12.31 8.79
CA GLU A 81 -3.95 10.98 8.43
C GLU A 81 -2.93 10.15 7.65
N MET A 82 -2.24 10.78 6.69
CA MET A 82 -1.19 10.13 5.91
C MET A 82 -0.05 9.64 6.82
N MET A 83 0.40 10.47 7.76
CA MET A 83 1.45 10.10 8.71
C MET A 83 1.00 8.97 9.63
N LEU A 84 -0.26 8.96 10.06
CA LEU A 84 -0.83 7.89 10.87
C LEU A 84 -0.84 6.54 10.13
N GLU A 85 -1.24 6.54 8.85
CA GLU A 85 -1.17 5.35 7.99
C GLU A 85 0.28 4.88 7.77
N ILE A 86 1.23 5.80 7.57
CA ILE A 86 2.66 5.47 7.45
C ILE A 86 3.17 4.83 8.75
N PHE A 87 2.79 5.38 9.91
CA PHE A 87 3.19 4.83 11.21
C PHE A 87 2.62 3.44 11.42
N GLN A 88 1.33 3.22 11.16
CA GLN A 88 0.71 1.90 11.26
C GLN A 88 1.38 0.87 10.35
N TYR A 89 1.67 1.23 9.10
CA TYR A 89 2.35 0.34 8.17
C TYR A 89 3.77 0.01 8.63
N THR A 90 4.51 1.02 9.08
CA THR A 90 5.89 0.85 9.58
C THR A 90 5.90 -0.01 10.83
N GLU A 91 5.00 0.24 11.78
CA GLU A 91 4.85 -0.54 13.01
C GLU A 91 4.55 -2.00 12.70
N ARG A 92 3.62 -2.28 11.79
CA ARG A 92 3.35 -3.65 11.33
C ARG A 92 4.60 -4.33 10.80
N VAL A 93 5.39 -3.66 9.95
CA VAL A 93 6.64 -4.23 9.41
C VAL A 93 7.67 -4.49 10.51
N VAL A 94 7.83 -3.57 11.44
CA VAL A 94 8.77 -3.72 12.57
C VAL A 94 8.33 -4.86 13.49
N ASN A 95 7.03 -5.00 13.76
CA ASN A 95 6.45 -6.08 14.59
C ASN A 95 6.67 -7.47 13.99
N MET A 96 6.63 -7.59 12.65
CA MET A 96 6.92 -8.82 11.92
C MET A 96 8.40 -9.22 11.99
N VAL A 97 9.31 -8.26 11.84
CA VAL A 97 10.75 -8.53 11.72
C VAL A 97 11.49 -8.54 13.07
N ARG A 98 11.09 -7.69 14.01
CA ARG A 98 11.70 -7.52 15.35
C ARG A 98 13.22 -7.32 15.32
N PRO A 99 13.73 -6.23 14.70
CA PRO A 99 15.17 -5.98 14.63
C PRO A 99 15.79 -5.84 16.02
N ARG A 100 16.88 -6.57 16.29
CA ARG A 100 17.55 -6.60 17.61
C ARG A 100 18.64 -5.56 17.81
N LYS A 101 19.15 -4.96 16.72
CA LYS A 101 20.29 -4.03 16.76
C LYS A 101 20.02 -2.73 16.01
N LEU A 102 19.51 -2.81 14.79
CA LEU A 102 19.39 -1.63 13.92
C LEU A 102 18.04 -1.59 13.19
N LEU A 103 17.36 -0.46 13.32
CA LEU A 103 16.32 -0.04 12.38
C LEU A 103 16.87 1.12 11.56
N PHE A 104 17.01 0.93 10.25
CA PHE A 104 17.47 1.94 9.32
C PHE A 104 16.35 2.32 8.36
N MET A 105 15.89 3.58 8.42
CA MET A 105 14.84 4.11 7.55
C MET A 105 15.46 5.06 6.53
N ALA A 106 15.36 4.71 5.25
CA ALA A 106 15.94 5.45 4.15
C ALA A 106 14.86 6.15 3.33
N ILE A 107 14.99 7.46 3.14
CA ILE A 107 14.18 8.26 2.21
C ILE A 107 15.09 8.63 1.03
N ASP A 108 14.60 8.52 -0.21
CA ASP A 108 15.42 8.88 -1.37
C ASP A 108 15.78 10.37 -1.34
N GLY A 109 17.09 10.64 -1.36
CA GLY A 109 17.63 11.98 -1.61
C GLY A 109 17.75 12.28 -3.11
N VAL A 110 18.63 13.23 -3.44
CA VAL A 110 18.92 13.56 -4.84
C VAL A 110 19.60 12.39 -5.54
N ALA A 111 18.98 11.89 -6.60
CA ALA A 111 19.45 10.74 -7.34
C ALA A 111 20.41 11.12 -8.50
N PRO A 112 21.29 10.21 -8.96
CA PRO A 112 22.13 10.43 -10.13
C PRO A 112 21.34 10.67 -11.42
N ARG A 113 21.95 11.38 -12.40
CA ARG A 113 21.29 11.78 -13.65
C ARG A 113 20.61 10.65 -14.41
N ALA A 114 21.23 9.47 -14.46
CA ALA A 114 20.64 8.29 -15.10
C ALA A 114 19.29 7.90 -14.47
N LYS A 115 19.22 7.90 -13.13
CA LYS A 115 17.99 7.63 -12.38
C LYS A 115 16.98 8.76 -12.55
N MET A 116 17.42 10.01 -12.55
CA MET A 116 16.55 11.17 -12.81
C MET A 116 15.86 11.07 -14.17
N ASN A 117 16.59 10.67 -15.22
CA ASN A 117 16.00 10.48 -16.56
C ASN A 117 14.93 9.38 -16.56
N GLN A 118 15.18 8.26 -15.85
CA GLN A 118 14.21 7.18 -15.70
C GLN A 118 12.97 7.64 -14.92
N GLN A 119 13.15 8.36 -13.80
CA GLN A 119 12.05 8.92 -13.00
C GLN A 119 11.25 9.94 -13.83
N ARG A 120 11.92 10.82 -14.58
CA ARG A 120 11.28 11.81 -15.46
C ARG A 120 10.41 11.14 -16.52
N SER A 121 10.94 10.13 -17.22
CA SER A 121 10.16 9.38 -18.22
C SER A 121 8.96 8.66 -17.63
N ARG A 122 9.08 8.10 -16.41
CA ARG A 122 7.94 7.52 -15.69
C ARG A 122 6.88 8.56 -15.35
N ARG A 123 7.28 9.69 -14.74
CA ARG A 123 6.36 10.76 -14.33
C ARG A 123 5.59 11.35 -15.51
N PHE A 124 6.28 11.55 -16.64
CA PHE A 124 5.65 12.07 -17.85
C PHE A 124 4.55 11.14 -18.37
N ARG A 125 4.81 9.83 -18.42
CA ARG A 125 3.82 8.83 -18.82
C ARG A 125 2.64 8.76 -17.86
N SER A 126 2.88 8.73 -16.55
CA SER A 126 1.78 8.68 -15.57
C SER A 126 0.88 9.91 -15.63
N SER A 127 1.44 11.10 -15.87
CA SER A 127 0.64 12.32 -16.05
C SER A 127 -0.23 12.28 -17.31
N GLN A 128 0.31 11.71 -18.40
CA GLN A 128 -0.45 11.53 -19.63
C GLN A 128 -1.58 10.50 -19.45
N GLU A 129 -1.26 9.34 -18.88
CA GLU A 129 -2.24 8.27 -18.58
C GLU A 129 -3.35 8.77 -17.64
N ALA A 130 -3.02 9.60 -16.64
CA ALA A 130 -4.01 10.19 -15.74
C ALA A 130 -4.98 11.12 -16.48
N LYS A 131 -4.48 11.94 -17.42
CA LYS A 131 -5.30 12.83 -18.24
C LYS A 131 -6.23 12.03 -19.16
N GLU A 132 -5.68 11.03 -19.86
CA GLU A 132 -6.46 10.13 -20.74
C GLU A 132 -7.55 9.39 -19.95
N LYS A 133 -7.24 8.92 -18.74
CA LYS A 133 -8.20 8.26 -17.86
C LYS A 133 -9.32 9.20 -17.40
N GLU A 134 -9.01 10.47 -17.12
CA GLU A 134 -10.01 11.46 -16.73
C GLU A 134 -10.94 11.82 -17.89
N GLU A 135 -10.40 11.98 -19.10
CA GLU A 135 -11.19 12.20 -20.32
C GLU A 135 -12.12 11.02 -20.59
N ALA A 136 -11.61 9.79 -20.57
CA ALA A 136 -12.42 8.58 -20.72
C ALA A 136 -13.50 8.45 -19.64
N ARG A 137 -13.19 8.85 -18.39
CA ARG A 137 -14.20 8.88 -17.31
C ARG A 137 -15.32 9.85 -17.63
N LYS A 138 -15.00 11.07 -18.07
CA LYS A 138 -16.01 12.09 -18.45
C LYS A 138 -16.89 11.60 -19.59
N GLU A 139 -16.31 11.00 -20.63
CA GLU A 139 -17.05 10.41 -21.75
C GLU A 139 -17.99 9.28 -21.28
N SER A 140 -17.52 8.41 -20.38
CA SER A 140 -18.35 7.31 -19.84
C SER A 140 -19.55 7.81 -19.02
N VAL A 141 -19.37 8.88 -18.25
CA VAL A 141 -20.44 9.51 -17.46
C VAL A 141 -21.47 10.14 -18.38
N LEU A 142 -21.02 10.88 -19.40
CA LEU A 142 -21.91 11.49 -20.40
C LEU A 142 -22.72 10.44 -21.18
N LEU A 143 -22.08 9.33 -21.57
CA LEU A 143 -22.76 8.21 -22.22
C LEU A 143 -23.82 7.59 -21.30
N TRP A 144 -23.50 7.39 -20.02
CA TRP A 144 -24.41 6.82 -19.04
C TRP A 144 -25.62 7.73 -18.78
N GLU A 145 -25.40 9.04 -18.59
CA GLU A 145 -26.47 10.04 -18.46
C GLU A 145 -27.38 10.04 -19.71
N GLY A 146 -26.79 10.02 -20.90
CA GLY A 146 -27.53 9.96 -22.17
C GLY A 146 -28.26 8.62 -22.41
N MET A 147 -27.83 7.52 -21.80
CA MET A 147 -28.56 6.25 -21.79
C MET A 147 -29.70 6.26 -20.77
N SER A 148 -29.48 6.83 -19.58
CA SER A 148 -30.48 6.97 -18.51
C SER A 148 -31.67 7.83 -18.98
N LEU A 149 -31.40 8.99 -19.59
CA LEU A 149 -32.40 9.85 -20.20
C LEU A 149 -33.19 9.15 -21.32
N ARG A 150 -32.52 8.31 -22.13
CA ARG A 150 -33.18 7.52 -23.18
C ARG A 150 -34.08 6.43 -22.63
N ASN A 151 -33.74 5.83 -21.49
CA ASN A 151 -34.59 4.83 -20.85
C ASN A 151 -35.83 5.50 -20.21
N GLN A 152 -35.67 6.64 -19.53
CA GLN A 152 -36.80 7.41 -19.00
C GLN A 152 -37.77 7.89 -20.10
N LEU A 153 -37.27 8.33 -21.25
CA LEU A 153 -38.12 8.73 -22.39
C LEU A 153 -38.87 7.56 -23.05
N LYS A 154 -38.38 6.32 -22.94
CA LYS A 154 -39.08 5.13 -23.43
C LYS A 154 -40.24 4.74 -22.50
N ASP A 155 -40.07 4.88 -21.19
CA ASP A 155 -41.12 4.60 -20.21
C ASP A 155 -42.27 5.61 -20.27
N VAL A 156 -41.99 6.88 -20.61
CA VAL A 156 -43.03 7.93 -20.80
C VAL A 156 -43.81 7.77 -22.11
N ARG A 157 -43.26 7.07 -23.11
CA ARG A 157 -43.94 6.81 -24.40
C ARG A 157 -44.85 5.57 -24.42
N LEU A 158 -44.94 4.85 -23.31
CA LEU A 158 -45.75 3.63 -23.15
C LEU A 158 -47.04 3.84 -22.33
N ILE A 159 -47.43 5.09 -22.07
CA ILE A 159 -48.72 5.51 -21.49
C ILE A 159 -49.44 6.36 -22.54
#